data_AF-A0A6V8K9J8-F1
#
_entry.id   AF-A0A6V8K9J8-F1
#
_cell.length_a   1.000
_cell.length_b   1.000
_cell.length_c   1.000
_cell.angle_alpha   90.00
_cell.angle_beta   90.00
_cell.angle_gamma   90.00
#
_symmetry.space_group_name_H-M   'P 1'
#
loop_
_entity.id
_entity.type
_entity.pdbx_description
1 polymer ?
#
loop_
_entity_poly.entity_id
_entity_poly.type
_entity_poly.pdbx_seq_one_letter_code
_entity_poly.pdbx_strand_id
1 'polypeptide(L)'
;MTRFGASEMYARATRRTRAAAIIVLIGLSMVAATPDAAWAAMTDRLPTPKTPSAVVQSPTSVALTWTAVAGPVAAYTVERASPSVFVPILTTTALSATVTGLAPDSAHNFRLIAHAIPDSGRADSVPSAYTHVVTPPTPEFEPPTAPGSPTMQRLGIFGVSVTFLPATDNARVASYVGEVLRDGVWTRVATSPGTLMHLSGLTAATSYTVAVSAIDSSGNRSPRSEPLLFTTAPYTHLPQCSITLEPDGNHYKLTVQVYNTTAAALDRWAVTFRMPVAHTLTSPRLARDDADAVLSSEPGSSLQSGTEAMFWSFVSQNGDPTLPGDFAIGGEPCTVWQV
;
A
#
# COMPACT_ATOMS: atom_id res chain seq x y z
N MET A 1 38.36 26.75 50.33
CA MET A 1 38.59 26.57 51.79
C MET A 1 38.94 27.95 52.31
N THR A 2 38.07 28.70 52.98
CA THR A 2 37.73 28.63 54.41
C THR A 2 36.49 29.54 54.65
N ARG A 3 35.32 29.00 55.01
CA ARG A 3 34.64 29.06 56.33
C ARG A 3 34.65 30.39 57.12
N PHE A 4 33.43 30.94 57.23
CA PHE A 4 32.66 31.35 58.42
C PHE A 4 33.16 32.39 59.45
N GLY A 5 32.20 33.24 59.88
CA GLY A 5 32.11 33.86 61.21
C GLY A 5 32.24 35.39 61.17
N ALA A 6 31.17 36.18 61.07
CA ALA A 6 30.20 36.55 62.12
C ALA A 6 30.84 37.26 63.33
N SER A 7 30.53 38.55 63.51
CA SER A 7 29.93 39.09 64.74
C SER A 7 29.88 40.62 64.71
N GLU A 8 28.69 41.12 65.05
CA GLU A 8 28.29 42.51 65.29
C GLU A 8 29.21 43.24 66.28
N MET A 9 29.25 44.58 66.23
CA MET A 9 29.06 45.40 67.42
C MET A 9 28.65 46.85 67.09
N TYR A 10 27.54 47.20 67.72
CA TYR A 10 26.87 48.49 67.92
C TYR A 10 27.79 49.67 68.28
N ALA A 11 27.47 50.89 67.82
CA ALA A 11 27.36 52.07 68.69
C ALA A 11 26.65 53.28 68.03
N ARG A 12 25.46 53.54 68.59
CA ARG A 12 24.61 54.75 68.67
C ARG A 12 25.30 56.13 68.52
N ALA A 13 24.71 57.04 67.72
CA ALA A 13 23.93 58.24 68.15
C ALA A 13 24.80 59.53 68.27
N THR A 14 24.38 60.78 68.00
CA THR A 14 23.07 61.45 67.87
C THR A 14 23.32 62.90 67.41
N ARG A 15 22.42 63.48 66.58
CA ARG A 15 21.87 64.88 66.62
C ARG A 15 22.87 66.08 66.48
N ARG A 16 22.57 67.28 65.93
CA ARG A 16 21.33 68.01 65.62
C ARG A 16 21.66 69.33 64.89
N THR A 17 20.75 69.78 64.02
CA THR A 17 20.28 71.18 63.76
C THR A 17 21.21 72.28 63.21
N ARG A 18 20.83 72.87 62.06
CA ARG A 18 20.01 74.10 61.86
C ARG A 18 20.52 74.96 60.69
N ALA A 19 19.56 75.54 59.98
CA ALA A 19 19.66 76.23 58.71
C ALA A 19 20.07 77.72 58.81
N ALA A 20 20.59 78.28 57.72
CA ALA A 20 20.27 79.63 57.23
C ALA A 20 20.76 79.79 55.77
N ALA A 21 19.92 80.41 54.95
CA ALA A 21 20.12 80.73 53.53
C ALA A 21 20.90 82.04 53.34
N ILE A 22 21.45 82.28 52.14
CA ILE A 22 21.23 83.49 51.31
C ILE A 22 21.94 83.32 49.94
N ILE A 23 21.26 83.85 48.93
CA ILE A 23 21.38 83.72 47.46
C ILE A 23 22.32 84.78 46.86
N VAL A 24 23.12 84.45 45.84
CA VAL A 24 23.42 85.31 44.66
C VAL A 24 23.69 84.43 43.42
N LEU A 25 23.00 84.73 42.31
CA LEU A 25 23.07 84.07 41.00
C LEU A 25 24.28 84.50 40.15
N ILE A 26 24.76 83.60 39.26
CA ILE A 26 24.80 83.71 37.77
C ILE A 26 25.89 82.78 37.24
N GLY A 27 25.51 81.86 36.34
CA GLY A 27 26.41 80.94 35.65
C GLY A 27 25.65 79.88 34.85
N LEU A 28 24.94 80.33 33.83
CA LEU A 28 24.13 79.54 32.92
C LEU A 28 25.02 78.61 32.06
N SER A 29 24.82 77.31 32.14
CA SER A 29 25.13 76.38 31.04
C SER A 29 23.96 75.44 30.89
N MET A 30 23.14 75.73 29.87
CA MET A 30 22.10 74.84 29.37
C MET A 30 22.74 73.53 28.94
N VAL A 31 22.50 72.46 29.71
CA VAL A 31 22.33 71.15 29.08
C VAL A 31 20.87 71.11 28.68
N ALA A 32 20.61 71.30 27.39
CA ALA A 32 19.33 70.95 26.82
C ALA A 32 19.17 69.43 27.01
N ALA A 33 18.44 69.03 28.03
CA ALA A 33 17.77 67.75 28.00
C ALA A 33 16.73 67.87 26.89
N THR A 34 17.11 67.51 25.66
CA THR A 34 16.12 67.08 24.69
C THR A 34 15.31 66.00 25.39
N PRO A 35 13.97 66.09 25.50
CA PRO A 35 13.20 64.90 25.82
C PRO A 35 13.60 63.90 24.73
N ASP A 36 14.33 62.87 25.13
CA ASP A 36 14.77 61.84 24.21
C ASP A 36 13.51 61.35 23.51
N ALA A 37 13.50 61.46 22.17
CA ALA A 37 12.40 61.14 21.31
C ALA A 37 12.24 59.62 21.22
N ALA A 38 12.07 58.99 22.39
CA ALA A 38 11.76 57.59 22.58
C ALA A 38 10.26 57.38 22.84
N TRP A 39 9.41 58.29 22.32
CA TRP A 39 8.10 57.86 21.85
C TRP A 39 8.35 57.17 20.51
N ALA A 40 8.98 55.99 20.56
CA ALA A 40 8.78 55.01 19.52
C ALA A 40 7.27 54.95 19.32
N ALA A 41 6.79 55.28 18.12
CA ALA A 41 5.38 55.27 17.79
C ALA A 41 4.81 53.92 18.27
N MET A 42 4.10 53.96 19.39
CA MET A 42 3.28 52.85 19.83
C MET A 42 2.30 52.69 18.69
N THR A 43 2.54 51.71 17.82
CA THR A 43 1.63 51.46 16.72
C THR A 43 0.24 51.28 17.33
N ASP A 44 -0.73 52.04 16.84
CA ASP A 44 -2.14 52.03 17.25
C ASP A 44 -2.83 50.67 16.96
N ARG A 45 -2.04 49.64 16.69
CA ARG A 45 -2.45 48.30 16.32
C ARG A 45 -1.58 47.27 17.03
N LEU A 46 -2.16 46.14 17.42
CA LEU A 46 -1.41 44.97 17.87
C LEU A 46 -0.45 44.45 16.78
N PRO A 47 0.73 43.91 17.15
CA PRO A 47 1.60 43.24 16.19
C PRO A 47 0.89 42.09 15.46
N THR A 48 1.25 41.87 14.19
CA THR A 48 0.73 40.74 13.41
C THR A 48 1.12 39.41 14.07
N PRO A 49 0.17 38.48 14.30
CA PRO A 49 0.49 37.13 14.76
C PRO A 49 1.43 36.43 13.78
N LYS A 50 2.32 35.60 14.31
CA LYS A 50 3.08 34.65 13.47
C LYS A 50 2.12 33.63 12.85
N THR A 51 2.52 33.05 11.72
CA THR A 51 1.77 31.96 11.07
C THR A 51 1.52 30.84 12.07
N PRO A 52 0.26 30.37 12.25
CA PRO A 52 -0.02 29.25 13.13
C PRO A 52 0.65 27.96 12.63
N SER A 53 1.14 27.14 13.55
CA SER A 53 1.52 25.77 13.22
C SER A 53 0.27 24.89 13.19
N ALA A 54 0.22 23.95 12.26
CA ALA A 54 -0.92 23.07 12.05
C ALA A 54 -0.48 21.60 12.04
N VAL A 55 -1.22 20.77 12.77
CA VAL A 55 -1.04 19.32 12.81
C VAL A 55 -2.36 18.67 12.43
N VAL A 56 -2.38 17.93 11.32
CA VAL A 56 -3.56 17.16 10.90
C VAL A 56 -3.77 16.02 11.90
N GLN A 57 -4.97 15.93 12.47
CA GLN A 57 -5.31 14.92 13.48
C GLN A 57 -6.17 13.79 12.91
N SER A 58 -7.01 14.10 11.91
CA SER A 58 -7.89 13.14 11.25
C SER A 58 -8.30 13.66 9.86
N PRO A 59 -9.03 12.88 9.03
CA PRO A 59 -9.63 13.36 7.78
C PRO A 59 -10.52 14.60 7.92
N THR A 60 -11.02 14.89 9.13
CA THR A 60 -11.96 15.99 9.36
C THR A 60 -11.51 16.97 10.44
N SER A 61 -10.26 16.87 10.93
CA SER A 61 -9.77 17.75 11.99
C SER A 61 -8.28 18.11 11.92
N VAL A 62 -7.99 19.34 12.33
CA VAL A 62 -6.65 19.93 12.39
C VAL A 62 -6.49 20.66 13.73
N ALA A 63 -5.38 20.41 14.43
CA ALA A 63 -4.97 21.19 15.58
C ALA A 63 -4.05 22.33 15.15
N LEU A 64 -4.37 23.54 15.60
CA LEU A 64 -3.60 24.77 15.39
C LEU A 64 -2.97 25.22 16.70
N THR A 65 -1.72 25.67 16.65
CA THR A 65 -1.01 26.28 17.77
C THR A 65 -0.28 27.54 17.34
N TRP A 66 -0.18 28.53 18.21
CA TRP A 66 0.53 29.78 17.93
C TRP A 66 1.14 30.39 19.19
N THR A 67 2.06 31.32 18.99
CA THR A 67 2.70 32.06 20.09
C THR A 67 1.90 33.32 20.42
N ALA A 68 1.89 33.70 21.70
CA ALA A 68 1.23 34.93 22.13
C ALA A 68 1.78 36.18 21.42
N VAL A 69 0.88 37.07 21.00
CA VAL A 69 1.20 38.40 20.49
C VAL A 69 1.47 39.33 21.68
N ALA A 70 2.50 40.16 21.59
CA ALA A 70 2.82 41.14 22.62
C ALA A 70 1.77 42.26 22.69
N GLY A 71 1.38 42.66 23.89
CA GLY A 71 0.44 43.75 24.14
C GLY A 71 -0.88 43.29 24.79
N PRO A 72 -1.86 44.19 24.94
CA PRO A 72 -3.15 43.92 25.55
C PRO A 72 -4.07 43.14 24.59
N VAL A 73 -3.86 41.82 24.48
CA VAL A 73 -4.67 40.92 23.62
C VAL A 73 -5.84 40.35 24.43
N ALA A 74 -7.07 40.53 23.94
CA ALA A 74 -8.28 39.96 24.51
C ALA A 74 -8.53 38.52 24.05
N ALA A 75 -8.36 38.26 22.75
CA ALA A 75 -8.65 36.96 22.14
C ALA A 75 -7.95 36.82 20.78
N TYR A 76 -8.00 35.62 20.21
CA TYR A 76 -7.59 35.30 18.85
C TYR A 76 -8.79 34.78 18.06
N THR A 77 -8.95 35.23 16.83
CA THR A 77 -9.88 34.63 15.87
C THR A 77 -9.12 33.82 14.85
N VAL A 78 -9.50 32.56 14.70
CA VAL A 78 -9.07 31.68 13.62
C VAL A 78 -10.00 31.94 12.44
N GLU A 79 -9.42 32.25 11.29
CA GLU A 79 -10.14 32.31 10.03
C GLU A 79 -9.74 31.15 9.12
N ARG A 80 -10.71 30.60 8.39
CA ARG A 80 -10.49 29.57 7.36
C ARG A 80 -10.83 30.14 5.99
N ALA A 81 -10.05 29.79 4.98
CA ALA A 81 -10.39 30.11 3.59
C ALA A 81 -11.59 29.30 3.10
N SER A 82 -12.52 29.98 2.45
CA SER A 82 -13.65 29.46 1.69
C SER A 82 -13.60 30.07 0.29
N PRO A 83 -13.46 29.23 -0.75
CA PRO A 83 -12.44 29.20 -1.81
C PRO A 83 -11.53 30.42 -2.06
N SER A 84 -11.99 31.66 -1.90
CA SER A 84 -11.19 32.88 -2.11
C SER A 84 -11.31 33.91 -0.99
N VAL A 85 -12.12 33.64 0.05
CA VAL A 85 -12.40 34.56 1.16
C VAL A 85 -12.11 33.86 2.49
N PHE A 86 -11.38 34.53 3.38
CA PHE A 86 -11.21 34.06 4.75
C PHE A 86 -12.42 34.47 5.59
N VAL A 87 -13.00 33.49 6.30
CA VAL A 87 -14.13 33.70 7.20
C VAL A 87 -13.75 33.28 8.62
N PRO A 88 -14.20 34.01 9.66
CA PRO A 88 -13.98 33.62 11.04
C PRO A 88 -14.71 32.32 11.35
N ILE A 89 -14.03 31.37 11.98
CA ILE A 89 -14.58 30.06 12.33
C ILE A 89 -14.58 29.78 13.83
N LEU A 90 -13.71 30.44 14.60
CA LEU A 90 -13.61 30.30 16.04
C LEU A 90 -12.91 31.52 16.64
N THR A 91 -13.35 31.96 17.82
CA THR A 91 -12.62 32.92 18.66
C THR A 91 -12.27 32.26 19.99
N THR A 92 -11.03 32.42 20.46
CA THR A 92 -10.53 31.79 21.69
C THR A 92 -9.51 32.67 22.41
N THR A 93 -9.41 32.53 23.72
CA THR A 93 -8.34 33.15 24.52
C THR A 93 -7.12 32.22 24.66
N ALA A 94 -7.27 30.94 24.30
CA ALA A 94 -6.17 29.99 24.30
C ALA A 94 -5.18 30.26 23.15
N LEU A 95 -3.97 29.71 23.28
CA LEU A 95 -2.93 29.74 22.23
C LEU A 95 -2.98 28.50 21.32
N SER A 96 -4.13 27.85 21.29
CA SER A 96 -4.39 26.65 20.51
C SER A 96 -5.87 26.56 20.15
N ALA A 97 -6.18 25.92 19.03
CA ALA A 97 -7.53 25.58 18.63
C ALA A 97 -7.54 24.25 17.87
N THR A 98 -8.61 23.47 18.02
CA THR A 98 -8.88 22.32 17.15
C THR A 98 -10.03 22.70 16.22
N VAL A 99 -9.76 22.67 14.91
CA VAL A 99 -10.77 22.87 13.88
C VAL A 99 -11.30 21.50 13.46
N THR A 100 -12.61 21.30 13.58
CA THR A 100 -13.31 20.06 13.22
C THR A 100 -14.31 20.29 12.08
N GLY A 101 -14.88 19.23 11.51
CA GLY A 101 -15.87 19.33 10.43
C GLY A 101 -15.26 19.79 9.10
N LEU A 102 -13.98 19.50 8.91
CA LEU A 102 -13.27 19.73 7.64
C LEU A 102 -13.69 18.68 6.61
N ALA A 103 -13.61 19.05 5.33
CA ALA A 103 -13.83 18.10 4.26
C ALA A 103 -12.59 17.18 4.17
N PRO A 104 -12.76 15.85 4.09
CA PRO A 104 -11.66 14.94 3.79
C PRO A 104 -11.04 15.21 2.42
N ASP A 105 -9.82 14.72 2.20
CA ASP A 105 -9.10 14.80 0.93
C ASP A 105 -9.09 16.22 0.32
N SER A 106 -8.93 17.23 1.18
CA SER A 106 -9.13 18.63 0.80
C SER A 106 -8.08 19.55 1.39
N ALA A 107 -7.67 20.55 0.61
CA ALA A 107 -6.80 21.61 1.07
C ALA A 107 -7.55 22.64 1.94
N HIS A 108 -6.92 23.04 3.03
CA HIS A 108 -7.44 24.04 3.96
C HIS A 108 -6.36 25.06 4.33
N ASN A 109 -6.74 26.34 4.33
CA ASN A 109 -5.88 27.44 4.72
C ASN A 109 -6.44 28.12 5.98
N PHE A 110 -5.59 28.29 7.00
CA PHE A 110 -5.96 28.94 8.25
C PHE A 110 -5.06 30.13 8.56
N ARG A 111 -5.61 31.21 9.09
CA ARG A 111 -4.86 32.37 9.59
C ARG A 111 -5.45 32.90 10.88
N LEU A 112 -4.71 33.78 11.56
CA LEU A 112 -5.07 34.34 12.86
C LEU A 112 -5.20 35.86 12.82
N ILE A 113 -6.16 36.38 13.58
CA ILE A 113 -6.26 37.79 13.97
C ILE A 113 -6.20 37.86 15.49
N ALA A 114 -5.39 38.75 16.06
CA ALA A 114 -5.37 39.04 17.49
C ALA A 114 -6.25 40.27 17.77
N HIS A 115 -7.19 40.13 18.69
CA HIS A 115 -8.11 41.19 19.10
C HIS A 115 -7.59 41.93 20.32
N ALA A 116 -7.64 43.26 20.30
CA ALA A 116 -7.22 44.09 21.41
C ALA A 116 -8.23 44.06 22.55
N ILE A 117 -7.78 44.30 23.78
CA ILE A 117 -8.67 44.57 24.92
C ILE A 117 -9.44 45.87 24.62
N PRO A 118 -10.78 45.91 24.80
CA PRO A 118 -11.56 47.14 24.68
C PRO A 118 -10.95 48.27 25.50
N ASP A 119 -10.98 49.50 24.97
CA ASP A 119 -10.43 50.71 25.60
C ASP A 119 -8.92 50.68 25.90
N SER A 120 -8.17 49.69 25.41
CA SER A 120 -6.71 49.62 25.57
C SER A 120 -5.92 50.63 24.74
N GLY A 121 -6.60 51.42 23.90
CA GLY A 121 -5.98 52.34 22.95
C GLY A 121 -5.20 51.64 21.83
N ARG A 122 -5.57 50.39 21.50
CA ARG A 122 -5.03 49.64 20.37
C ARG A 122 -6.14 49.02 19.53
N ALA A 123 -5.95 49.02 18.22
CA ALA A 123 -6.74 48.26 17.26
C ALA A 123 -6.25 46.80 17.13
N ASP A 124 -7.15 45.95 16.62
CA ASP A 124 -6.89 44.54 16.29
C ASP A 124 -5.75 44.37 15.27
N SER A 125 -5.01 43.27 15.33
CA SER A 125 -3.93 43.01 14.38
C SER A 125 -4.45 42.91 12.94
N VAL A 126 -3.56 43.08 11.96
CA VAL A 126 -3.84 42.54 10.62
C VAL A 126 -3.76 41.00 10.69
N PRO A 127 -4.38 40.26 9.75
CA PRO A 127 -4.29 38.82 9.72
C PRO A 127 -2.85 38.32 9.52
N SER A 128 -2.51 37.18 10.12
CA SER A 128 -1.26 36.48 9.85
C SER A 128 -1.18 36.00 8.40
N ALA A 129 0.01 35.60 7.96
CA ALA A 129 0.11 34.67 6.83
C ALA A 129 -0.64 33.37 7.17
N TYR A 130 -1.13 32.68 6.14
CA TYR A 130 -1.89 31.44 6.34
C TYR A 130 -0.97 30.23 6.40
N THR A 131 -1.40 29.20 7.13
CA THR A 131 -0.85 27.85 7.05
C THR A 131 -1.72 27.01 6.12
N HIS A 132 -1.07 26.19 5.28
CA HIS A 132 -1.74 25.30 4.34
C HIS A 132 -1.60 23.86 4.82
N VAL A 133 -2.72 23.14 4.89
CA VAL A 133 -2.76 21.72 5.23
C VAL A 133 -3.71 20.99 4.29
N VAL A 134 -3.43 19.71 4.06
CA VAL A 134 -4.32 18.81 3.31
C VAL A 134 -4.78 17.73 4.28
N THR A 135 -6.09 17.59 4.46
CA THR A 135 -6.66 16.49 5.23
C THR A 135 -6.57 15.20 4.41
N PRO A 136 -6.29 14.04 5.02
CA PRO A 136 -6.33 12.77 4.31
C PRO A 136 -7.77 12.39 3.92
N PRO A 137 -7.97 11.44 3.00
CA PRO A 137 -9.28 10.85 2.76
C PRO A 137 -9.80 10.11 4.00
N THR A 138 -11.11 9.90 4.07
CA THR A 138 -11.71 9.04 5.09
C THR A 138 -11.25 7.60 4.87
N PRO A 139 -10.72 6.90 5.89
CA PRO A 139 -10.45 5.47 5.77
C PRO A 139 -11.72 4.71 5.39
N GLU A 140 -11.61 3.86 4.38
CA GLU A 140 -12.70 2.99 3.94
C GLU A 140 -12.72 1.72 4.79
N PHE A 141 -13.88 1.42 5.35
CA PHE A 141 -14.12 0.22 6.16
C PHE A 141 -15.23 -0.67 5.61
N GLU A 142 -15.84 -0.29 4.48
CA GLU A 142 -16.85 -1.12 3.85
C GLU A 142 -16.14 -2.26 3.10
N PRO A 143 -16.39 -3.53 3.46
CA PRO A 143 -15.80 -4.65 2.74
C PRO A 143 -16.51 -4.84 1.39
N PRO A 144 -15.84 -5.50 0.42
CA PRO A 144 -16.49 -5.86 -0.83
C PRO A 144 -17.69 -6.79 -0.61
N THR A 145 -18.53 -6.90 -1.63
CA THR A 145 -19.56 -7.95 -1.69
C THR A 145 -18.92 -9.34 -1.82
N ALA A 146 -19.68 -10.39 -1.50
CA ALA A 146 -19.23 -11.76 -1.77
C ALA A 146 -19.11 -11.98 -3.29
N PRO A 147 -18.05 -12.64 -3.78
CA PRO A 147 -18.00 -13.10 -5.17
C PRO A 147 -19.13 -14.09 -5.47
N GLY A 148 -19.44 -14.27 -6.76
CA GLY A 148 -20.37 -15.33 -7.17
C GLY A 148 -19.85 -16.73 -6.88
N SER A 149 -20.74 -17.73 -6.92
CA SER A 149 -20.39 -19.14 -6.73
C SER A 149 -19.28 -19.57 -7.70
N PRO A 150 -18.21 -20.24 -7.23
CA PRO A 150 -17.19 -20.79 -8.10
C PRO A 150 -17.77 -21.84 -9.03
N THR A 151 -17.29 -21.85 -10.27
CA THR A 151 -17.57 -22.86 -11.29
C THR A 151 -16.26 -23.53 -11.67
N MET A 152 -16.28 -24.85 -11.77
CA MET A 152 -15.09 -25.62 -12.11
C MET A 152 -14.76 -25.47 -13.60
N GLN A 153 -13.52 -25.13 -13.90
CA GLN A 153 -13.00 -25.06 -15.27
C GLN A 153 -12.11 -26.25 -15.62
N ARG A 154 -11.26 -26.66 -14.67
CA ARG A 154 -10.32 -27.77 -14.87
C ARG A 154 -10.09 -28.48 -13.55
N LEU A 155 -10.27 -29.80 -13.54
CA LEU A 155 -9.96 -30.65 -12.40
C LEU A 155 -8.62 -31.34 -12.61
N GLY A 156 -7.78 -31.34 -11.58
CA GLY A 156 -6.51 -32.06 -11.55
C GLY A 156 -6.41 -32.97 -10.33
N ILE A 157 -5.28 -33.68 -10.26
CA ILE A 157 -4.97 -34.60 -9.15
C ILE A 157 -4.64 -33.81 -7.87
N PHE A 158 -3.97 -32.66 -8.02
CA PHE A 158 -3.47 -31.85 -6.90
C PHE A 158 -4.10 -30.47 -6.81
N GLY A 159 -5.19 -30.25 -7.55
CA GLY A 159 -5.71 -28.91 -7.72
C GLY A 159 -6.96 -28.82 -8.58
N VAL A 160 -7.50 -27.61 -8.63
CA VAL A 160 -8.66 -27.26 -9.45
C VAL A 160 -8.51 -25.83 -9.94
N SER A 161 -8.90 -25.57 -11.17
CA SER A 161 -9.09 -24.20 -11.69
C SER A 161 -10.58 -23.87 -11.62
N VAL A 162 -10.90 -22.71 -11.05
CA VAL A 162 -12.28 -22.22 -10.93
C VAL A 162 -12.40 -20.81 -11.50
N THR A 163 -13.59 -20.49 -11.98
CA THR A 163 -14.00 -19.12 -12.31
C THR A 163 -15.23 -18.72 -11.54
N PHE A 164 -15.41 -17.42 -11.29
CA PHE A 164 -16.54 -16.89 -10.52
C PHE A 164 -16.92 -15.49 -11.02
N LEU A 165 -18.13 -15.05 -10.71
CA LEU A 165 -18.53 -13.66 -10.95
C LEU A 165 -17.81 -12.72 -9.97
N PRO A 166 -17.35 -11.54 -10.44
CA PRO A 166 -16.58 -10.62 -9.60
C PRO A 166 -17.43 -10.04 -8.46
N ALA A 167 -16.76 -9.69 -7.37
CA ALA A 167 -17.34 -8.87 -6.31
C ALA A 167 -17.37 -7.39 -6.74
N THR A 168 -18.15 -6.60 -6.02
CA THR A 168 -18.23 -5.14 -6.14
C THR A 168 -17.83 -4.50 -4.83
N ASP A 169 -17.28 -3.29 -4.93
CA ASP A 169 -16.81 -2.51 -3.80
C ASP A 169 -16.95 -1.02 -4.14
N ASN A 170 -17.13 -0.16 -3.14
CA ASN A 170 -17.35 1.28 -3.36
C ASN A 170 -16.06 2.01 -3.80
N ALA A 171 -14.87 1.47 -3.51
CA ALA A 171 -13.63 1.95 -4.11
C ALA A 171 -13.13 0.98 -5.19
N ARG A 172 -12.63 -0.20 -4.80
CA ARG A 172 -12.04 -1.17 -5.72
C ARG A 172 -11.73 -2.51 -5.03
N VAL A 173 -12.15 -3.60 -5.67
CA VAL A 173 -11.62 -4.94 -5.36
C VAL A 173 -10.18 -5.07 -5.84
N ALA A 174 -9.25 -5.34 -4.92
CA ALA A 174 -7.83 -5.47 -5.20
C ALA A 174 -7.40 -6.90 -5.57
N SER A 175 -7.96 -7.90 -4.90
CA SER A 175 -7.65 -9.32 -5.16
C SER A 175 -8.72 -10.27 -4.63
N TYR A 176 -8.59 -11.55 -4.97
CA TYR A 176 -9.44 -12.63 -4.50
C TYR A 176 -8.61 -13.70 -3.80
N VAL A 177 -9.15 -14.29 -2.74
CA VAL A 177 -8.56 -15.35 -1.93
C VAL A 177 -9.39 -16.62 -2.09
N GLY A 178 -8.75 -17.70 -2.50
CA GLY A 178 -9.35 -19.03 -2.57
C GLY A 178 -9.04 -19.85 -1.33
N GLU A 179 -10.09 -20.36 -0.68
CA GLU A 179 -9.97 -21.25 0.46
C GLU A 179 -10.66 -22.58 0.16
N VAL A 180 -10.11 -23.66 0.71
CA VAL A 180 -10.74 -24.98 0.70
C VAL A 180 -11.06 -25.42 2.12
N LEU A 181 -12.23 -26.03 2.29
CA LEU A 181 -12.67 -26.67 3.51
C LEU A 181 -12.39 -28.16 3.40
N ARG A 182 -11.67 -28.69 4.38
CA ARG A 182 -11.45 -30.12 4.61
C ARG A 182 -11.46 -30.38 6.11
N ASP A 183 -12.10 -31.47 6.53
CA ASP A 183 -12.16 -31.87 7.94
C ASP A 183 -12.66 -30.74 8.88
N GLY A 184 -13.58 -29.90 8.38
CA GLY A 184 -14.14 -28.76 9.12
C GLY A 184 -13.26 -27.51 9.18
N VAL A 185 -12.06 -27.52 8.58
CA VAL A 185 -11.11 -26.40 8.60
C VAL A 185 -10.97 -25.76 7.23
N TRP A 186 -11.18 -24.44 7.15
CA TRP A 186 -10.89 -23.63 5.96
C TRP A 186 -9.40 -23.29 5.90
N THR A 187 -8.77 -23.58 4.77
CA THR A 187 -7.36 -23.27 4.51
C THR A 187 -7.24 -22.46 3.23
N ARG A 188 -6.54 -21.32 3.29
CA ARG A 188 -6.19 -20.54 2.10
C ARG A 188 -5.18 -21.31 1.25
N VAL A 189 -5.47 -21.45 -0.04
CA VAL A 189 -4.61 -22.18 -0.99
C VAL A 189 -4.27 -21.37 -2.24
N ALA A 190 -4.95 -20.25 -2.46
CA ALA A 190 -4.70 -19.42 -3.64
C ALA A 190 -4.98 -17.93 -3.40
N THR A 191 -4.35 -17.10 -4.24
CA THR A 191 -4.74 -15.71 -4.48
C THR A 191 -4.68 -15.39 -5.95
N SER A 192 -5.59 -14.55 -6.43
CA SER A 192 -5.64 -14.09 -7.82
C SER A 192 -6.07 -12.62 -7.88
N PRO A 193 -5.49 -11.79 -8.79
CA PRO A 193 -6.00 -10.44 -9.05
C PRO A 193 -7.27 -10.46 -9.92
N GLY A 194 -7.64 -11.61 -10.50
CA GLY A 194 -8.78 -11.76 -11.40
C GLY A 194 -9.75 -12.85 -10.97
N THR A 195 -10.71 -13.14 -11.85
CA THR A 195 -11.80 -14.09 -11.61
C THR A 195 -11.49 -15.53 -12.04
N LEU A 196 -10.30 -15.78 -12.59
CA LEU A 196 -9.75 -17.12 -12.77
C LEU A 196 -8.80 -17.41 -11.61
N MET A 197 -8.98 -18.56 -10.97
CA MET A 197 -8.18 -18.97 -9.82
C MET A 197 -7.74 -20.42 -9.93
N HIS A 198 -6.44 -20.64 -9.70
CA HIS A 198 -5.83 -21.96 -9.67
C HIS A 198 -5.54 -22.34 -8.22
N LEU A 199 -6.22 -23.37 -7.73
CA LEU A 199 -6.00 -23.94 -6.42
C LEU A 199 -5.08 -25.14 -6.58
N SER A 200 -3.98 -25.18 -5.82
CA SER A 200 -2.96 -26.23 -5.88
C SER A 200 -2.61 -26.73 -4.48
N GLY A 201 -1.74 -27.75 -4.40
CA GLY A 201 -1.31 -28.33 -3.13
C GLY A 201 -2.38 -29.19 -2.44
N LEU A 202 -3.40 -29.61 -3.19
CA LEU A 202 -4.46 -30.49 -2.70
C LEU A 202 -4.04 -31.97 -2.80
N THR A 203 -4.69 -32.85 -2.05
CA THR A 203 -4.44 -34.29 -2.07
C THR A 203 -5.27 -34.97 -3.16
N ALA A 204 -4.73 -36.00 -3.83
CA ALA A 204 -5.45 -36.81 -4.82
C ALA A 204 -6.69 -37.50 -4.25
N ALA A 205 -7.67 -37.79 -5.09
CA ALA A 205 -8.91 -38.51 -4.73
C ALA A 205 -9.59 -38.02 -3.44
N THR A 206 -9.52 -36.72 -3.14
CA THR A 206 -9.96 -36.14 -1.87
C THR A 206 -11.05 -35.11 -2.13
N SER A 207 -12.13 -35.19 -1.36
CA SER A 207 -13.22 -34.21 -1.43
C SER A 207 -12.87 -32.93 -0.67
N TYR A 208 -13.14 -31.79 -1.31
CA TYR A 208 -12.95 -30.44 -0.79
C TYR A 208 -14.16 -29.60 -1.13
N THR A 209 -14.44 -28.62 -0.27
CA THR A 209 -15.37 -27.53 -0.61
C THR A 209 -14.57 -26.26 -0.82
N VAL A 210 -14.64 -25.63 -2.00
CA VAL A 210 -13.98 -24.35 -2.29
C VAL A 210 -14.95 -23.18 -2.12
N ALA A 211 -14.44 -22.08 -1.59
CA ALA A 211 -15.09 -20.78 -1.65
C ALA A 211 -14.06 -19.67 -1.90
N VAL A 212 -14.53 -18.53 -2.40
CA VAL A 212 -13.69 -17.38 -2.74
C VAL A 212 -14.17 -16.15 -1.96
N SER A 213 -13.24 -15.34 -1.46
CA SER A 213 -13.54 -14.00 -0.94
C SER A 213 -12.77 -12.94 -1.72
N ALA A 214 -13.26 -11.71 -1.68
CA ALA A 214 -12.60 -10.54 -2.21
C ALA A 214 -11.89 -9.75 -1.10
N ILE A 215 -10.83 -9.05 -1.48
CA ILE A 215 -10.07 -8.12 -0.65
C ILE A 215 -10.02 -6.78 -1.41
N ASP A 216 -10.38 -5.68 -0.77
CA ASP A 216 -10.28 -4.33 -1.35
C ASP A 216 -8.85 -3.75 -1.25
N SER A 217 -8.67 -2.51 -1.69
CA SER A 217 -7.38 -1.78 -1.55
C SER A 217 -7.03 -1.38 -0.12
N SER A 218 -8.02 -1.36 0.77
CA SER A 218 -7.91 -0.95 2.17
C SER A 218 -7.62 -2.14 3.10
N GLY A 219 -7.67 -3.37 2.56
CA GLY A 219 -7.46 -4.63 3.27
C GLY A 219 -8.74 -5.25 3.86
N ASN A 220 -9.92 -4.69 3.62
CA ASN A 220 -11.17 -5.26 4.09
C ASN A 220 -11.51 -6.51 3.28
N ARG A 221 -12.07 -7.52 3.97
CA ARG A 221 -12.38 -8.83 3.40
C ARG A 221 -13.89 -9.04 3.31
N SER A 222 -14.36 -9.49 2.15
CA SER A 222 -15.76 -9.86 1.97
C SER A 222 -16.14 -11.20 2.61
N PRO A 223 -17.45 -11.47 2.81
CA PRO A 223 -17.92 -12.83 3.05
C PRO A 223 -17.44 -13.80 1.95
N ARG A 224 -17.41 -15.09 2.27
CA ARG A 224 -17.15 -16.14 1.26
C ARG A 224 -18.31 -16.18 0.26
N SER A 225 -17.99 -16.52 -0.99
CA SER A 225 -18.96 -16.98 -1.97
C SER A 225 -19.74 -18.19 -1.46
N GLU A 226 -20.85 -18.50 -2.12
CA GLU A 226 -21.45 -19.84 -1.99
C GLU A 226 -20.42 -20.92 -2.35
N PRO A 227 -20.39 -22.03 -1.60
CA PRO A 227 -19.37 -23.06 -1.76
C PRO A 227 -19.60 -23.96 -3.00
N LEU A 228 -18.50 -24.44 -3.58
CA LEU A 228 -18.50 -25.51 -4.58
C LEU A 228 -17.83 -26.77 -4.01
N LEU A 229 -18.55 -27.89 -3.98
CA LEU A 229 -18.00 -29.20 -3.63
C LEU A 229 -17.32 -29.82 -4.85
N PHE A 230 -16.13 -30.38 -4.66
CA PHE A 230 -15.44 -31.18 -5.67
C PHE A 230 -14.59 -32.28 -5.04
N THR A 231 -14.19 -33.26 -5.86
CA THR A 231 -13.22 -34.28 -5.49
C THR A 231 -12.08 -34.22 -6.49
N THR A 232 -10.85 -34.07 -6.02
CA THR A 232 -9.65 -34.10 -6.90
C THR A 232 -9.55 -35.44 -7.63
N ALA A 233 -8.92 -35.43 -8.80
CA ALA A 233 -8.74 -36.66 -9.57
C ALA A 233 -7.86 -37.68 -8.82
N PRO A 234 -8.08 -38.99 -9.00
CA PRO A 234 -7.18 -40.00 -8.48
C PRO A 234 -5.86 -40.04 -9.27
N TYR A 235 -4.87 -40.73 -8.71
CA TYR A 235 -3.70 -41.13 -9.47
C TYR A 235 -4.07 -42.05 -10.63
N THR A 236 -3.31 -41.96 -11.71
CA THR A 236 -3.32 -42.95 -12.80
C THR A 236 -2.16 -43.93 -12.63
N HIS A 237 -2.23 -45.05 -13.34
CA HIS A 237 -1.16 -46.06 -13.33
C HIS A 237 0.02 -45.68 -14.22
N LEU A 238 -0.21 -44.81 -15.22
CA LEU A 238 0.80 -44.35 -16.19
C LEU A 238 0.74 -42.83 -16.32
N PRO A 239 1.86 -42.17 -16.65
CA PRO A 239 1.86 -40.74 -16.94
C PRO A 239 1.01 -40.39 -18.15
N GLN A 240 0.68 -39.11 -18.30
CA GLN A 240 0.00 -38.57 -19.46
C GLN A 240 0.94 -37.67 -20.26
N CYS A 241 0.67 -37.50 -21.54
CA CYS A 241 1.41 -36.57 -22.39
C CYS A 241 0.49 -35.81 -23.34
N SER A 242 0.87 -34.58 -23.65
CA SER A 242 0.27 -33.77 -24.71
C SER A 242 1.34 -33.28 -25.69
N ILE A 243 0.99 -33.26 -26.96
CA ILE A 243 1.84 -32.86 -28.06
C ILE A 243 1.18 -31.67 -28.77
N THR A 244 1.97 -30.64 -29.04
CA THR A 244 1.56 -29.53 -29.89
C THR A 244 2.51 -29.43 -31.06
N LEU A 245 1.96 -29.41 -32.28
CA LEU A 245 2.70 -29.19 -33.51
C LEU A 245 2.26 -27.85 -34.10
N GLU A 246 3.18 -26.91 -34.19
CA GLU A 246 2.93 -25.56 -34.72
C GLU A 246 3.74 -25.39 -36.02
N PRO A 247 3.11 -25.36 -37.21
CA PRO A 247 3.82 -25.20 -38.48
C PRO A 247 4.57 -23.86 -38.60
N ASP A 248 5.76 -23.89 -39.21
CA ASP A 248 6.59 -22.71 -39.50
C ASP A 248 7.37 -22.90 -40.82
N GLY A 249 6.69 -22.68 -41.94
CA GLY A 249 7.27 -22.86 -43.28
C GLY A 249 7.69 -24.32 -43.53
N ASN A 250 8.99 -24.55 -43.74
CA ASN A 250 9.57 -25.90 -43.88
C ASN A 250 10.05 -26.49 -42.53
N HIS A 251 9.57 -25.93 -41.42
CA HIS A 251 9.80 -26.40 -40.07
C HIS A 251 8.47 -26.51 -39.32
N TYR A 252 8.51 -27.08 -38.13
CA TYR A 252 7.46 -26.92 -37.14
C TYR A 252 8.08 -26.87 -35.75
N LYS A 253 7.41 -26.20 -34.82
CA LYS A 253 7.71 -26.31 -33.40
C LYS A 253 6.97 -27.51 -32.83
N LEU A 254 7.75 -28.48 -32.35
CA LEU A 254 7.28 -29.64 -31.59
C LEU A 254 7.35 -29.29 -30.10
N THR A 255 6.21 -29.28 -29.42
CA THR A 255 6.14 -29.19 -27.95
C THR A 255 5.61 -30.50 -27.39
N VAL A 256 6.38 -31.11 -26.49
CA VAL A 256 6.02 -32.34 -25.77
C VAL A 256 5.92 -31.99 -24.30
N GLN A 257 4.75 -32.21 -23.71
CA GLN A 257 4.51 -32.01 -22.29
C GLN A 257 4.13 -33.34 -21.66
N VAL A 258 4.84 -33.73 -20.62
CA VAL A 258 4.63 -34.97 -19.87
C VAL A 258 4.15 -34.60 -18.48
N TYR A 259 3.03 -35.16 -18.06
CA TYR A 259 2.44 -34.97 -16.74
C TYR A 259 2.60 -36.25 -15.94
N ASN A 260 3.29 -36.18 -14.79
CA ASN A 260 3.33 -37.32 -13.88
C ASN A 260 2.03 -37.38 -13.07
N THR A 261 1.09 -38.16 -13.58
CA THR A 261 -0.20 -38.43 -12.93
C THR A 261 -0.18 -39.66 -12.03
N THR A 262 1.00 -40.28 -11.85
CA THR A 262 1.18 -41.46 -10.99
C THR A 262 1.56 -41.05 -9.56
N ALA A 263 1.39 -41.97 -8.61
CA ALA A 263 1.78 -41.73 -7.22
C ALA A 263 3.30 -41.70 -7.00
N ALA A 264 4.07 -42.38 -7.86
CA ALA A 264 5.52 -42.48 -7.78
C ALA A 264 6.19 -41.38 -8.60
N ALA A 265 7.43 -41.02 -8.25
CA ALA A 265 8.25 -40.19 -9.12
C ALA A 265 8.67 -40.98 -10.37
N LEU A 266 8.81 -40.29 -11.50
CA LEU A 266 9.27 -40.88 -12.76
C LEU A 266 10.74 -40.51 -12.96
N ASP A 267 11.64 -41.44 -12.62
CA ASP A 267 13.09 -41.24 -12.74
C ASP A 267 13.59 -41.39 -14.18
N ARG A 268 12.79 -42.03 -15.05
CA ARG A 268 13.05 -42.20 -16.48
C ARG A 268 11.74 -42.27 -17.24
N TRP A 269 11.36 -41.15 -17.86
CA TRP A 269 10.23 -41.15 -18.79
C TRP A 269 10.74 -41.09 -20.23
N ALA A 270 9.98 -41.67 -21.15
CA ALA A 270 10.27 -41.67 -22.57
C ALA A 270 8.96 -41.57 -23.36
N VAL A 271 8.90 -40.61 -24.27
CA VAL A 271 7.84 -40.48 -25.26
C VAL A 271 8.33 -41.12 -26.56
N THR A 272 7.65 -42.16 -27.00
CA THR A 272 7.91 -42.83 -28.27
C THR A 272 6.98 -42.25 -29.34
N PHE A 273 7.47 -42.07 -30.55
CA PHE A 273 6.66 -41.53 -31.65
C PHE A 273 7.27 -41.91 -33.01
N ARG A 274 6.45 -41.78 -34.06
CA ARG A 274 6.89 -41.91 -35.45
C ARG A 274 7.32 -40.55 -35.97
N MET A 275 8.56 -40.46 -36.44
CA MET A 275 9.14 -39.26 -37.02
C MET A 275 9.52 -39.52 -38.49
N PRO A 276 8.99 -38.74 -39.47
CA PRO A 276 9.32 -38.94 -40.87
C PRO A 276 10.82 -38.86 -41.14
N VAL A 277 11.39 -39.83 -41.87
CA VAL A 277 12.85 -40.03 -42.03
C VAL A 277 13.56 -38.76 -42.51
N ALA A 278 12.91 -37.99 -43.39
CA ALA A 278 13.44 -36.74 -43.89
C ALA A 278 13.60 -35.68 -42.80
N HIS A 279 12.79 -35.69 -41.73
CA HIS A 279 12.80 -34.65 -40.72
C HIS A 279 14.09 -34.65 -39.90
N THR A 280 14.58 -33.48 -39.50
CA THR A 280 15.80 -33.33 -38.69
C THR A 280 15.53 -32.55 -37.41
N LEU A 281 15.87 -33.17 -36.27
CA LEU A 281 15.87 -32.60 -34.93
C LEU A 281 17.17 -33.01 -34.22
N THR A 282 17.96 -32.05 -33.76
CA THR A 282 19.19 -32.33 -33.00
C THR A 282 18.94 -32.09 -31.53
N SER A 283 18.87 -33.18 -30.75
CA SER A 283 18.79 -33.10 -29.29
C SER A 283 19.52 -34.29 -28.67
N PRO A 284 20.31 -34.09 -27.59
CA PRO A 284 20.90 -35.21 -26.86
C PRO A 284 19.86 -36.12 -26.19
N ARG A 285 18.60 -35.67 -26.10
CA ARG A 285 17.48 -36.42 -25.53
C ARG A 285 16.73 -37.28 -26.54
N LEU A 286 16.99 -37.09 -27.83
CA LEU A 286 16.33 -37.81 -28.90
C LEU A 286 17.22 -38.98 -29.35
N ALA A 287 16.72 -40.19 -29.18
CA ALA A 287 17.26 -41.38 -29.84
C ALA A 287 16.33 -41.74 -31.00
N ARG A 288 16.90 -42.13 -32.15
CA ARG A 288 16.14 -42.42 -33.36
C ARG A 288 16.68 -43.66 -34.05
N ASP A 289 15.76 -44.48 -34.55
CA ASP A 289 16.01 -45.63 -35.42
C ASP A 289 15.05 -45.55 -36.60
N ASP A 290 15.56 -45.11 -37.76
CA ASP A 290 14.77 -44.84 -38.96
C ASP A 290 13.53 -43.93 -38.69
N ALA A 291 12.32 -44.47 -38.83
CA ALA A 291 11.07 -43.75 -38.59
C ALA A 291 10.62 -43.76 -37.11
N ASP A 292 11.25 -44.56 -36.25
CA ASP A 292 10.94 -44.64 -34.82
C ASP A 292 11.84 -43.69 -34.01
N ALA A 293 11.23 -42.93 -33.12
CA ALA A 293 11.91 -41.92 -32.33
C ALA A 293 11.51 -42.02 -30.85
N VAL A 294 12.47 -41.75 -29.98
CA VAL A 294 12.30 -41.75 -28.52
C VAL A 294 12.87 -40.46 -27.96
N LEU A 295 12.00 -39.64 -27.37
CA LEU A 295 12.40 -38.47 -26.60
C LEU A 295 12.37 -38.84 -25.11
N SER A 296 13.51 -38.73 -24.44
CA SER A 296 13.67 -39.17 -23.05
C SER A 296 13.94 -38.01 -22.08
N SER A 297 13.68 -38.26 -20.80
CA SER A 297 14.06 -37.39 -19.69
C SER A 297 15.57 -37.14 -19.63
N GLU A 298 16.00 -36.02 -19.05
CA GLU A 298 17.43 -35.77 -18.83
C GLU A 298 18.04 -36.79 -17.85
N PRO A 299 19.28 -37.24 -18.06
CA PRO A 299 19.94 -38.16 -17.13
C PRO A 299 19.97 -37.61 -15.71
N GLY A 300 19.51 -38.40 -14.73
CA GLY A 300 19.46 -38.02 -13.32
C GLY A 300 18.30 -37.10 -12.94
N SER A 301 17.42 -36.73 -13.89
CA SER A 301 16.17 -36.03 -13.58
C SER A 301 15.11 -36.99 -13.04
N SER A 302 14.23 -36.47 -12.19
CA SER A 302 13.10 -37.22 -11.63
C SER A 302 11.86 -36.33 -11.63
N LEU A 303 10.83 -36.73 -12.38
CA LEU A 303 9.58 -35.98 -12.47
C LEU A 303 8.68 -36.36 -11.30
N GLN A 304 8.50 -35.44 -10.35
CA GLN A 304 7.73 -35.69 -9.14
C GLN A 304 6.23 -35.87 -9.44
N SER A 305 5.54 -36.59 -8.56
CA SER A 305 4.09 -36.77 -8.67
C SER A 305 3.37 -35.42 -8.75
N GLY A 306 2.48 -35.25 -9.72
CA GLY A 306 1.71 -34.02 -9.94
C GLY A 306 2.43 -32.91 -10.67
N THR A 307 3.67 -33.13 -11.07
CA THR A 307 4.45 -32.15 -11.82
C THR A 307 4.50 -32.50 -13.31
N GLU A 308 4.93 -31.52 -14.10
CA GLU A 308 5.07 -31.65 -15.54
C GLU A 308 6.51 -31.39 -16.00
N ALA A 309 6.92 -32.07 -17.06
CA ALA A 309 8.11 -31.76 -17.83
C ALA A 309 7.69 -31.28 -19.20
N MET A 310 8.38 -30.25 -19.71
CA MET A 310 8.16 -29.73 -21.05
C MET A 310 9.45 -29.79 -21.86
N PHE A 311 9.34 -30.28 -23.08
CA PHE A 311 10.34 -30.18 -24.12
C PHE A 311 9.76 -29.42 -25.30
N TRP A 312 10.52 -28.51 -25.89
CA TRP A 312 10.16 -27.92 -27.17
C TRP A 312 11.39 -27.80 -28.06
N SER A 313 11.17 -27.91 -29.37
CA SER A 313 12.21 -27.66 -30.36
C SER A 313 11.63 -27.37 -31.75
N PHE A 314 12.42 -26.73 -32.60
CA PHE A 314 12.12 -26.60 -34.02
C PHE A 314 12.65 -27.82 -34.77
N VAL A 315 11.81 -28.40 -35.60
CA VAL A 315 12.13 -29.58 -36.41
C VAL A 315 12.09 -29.17 -37.88
N SER A 316 13.17 -29.43 -38.62
CA SER A 316 13.18 -29.24 -40.07
C SER A 316 12.45 -30.38 -40.76
N GLN A 317 11.55 -30.06 -41.68
CA GLN A 317 10.83 -31.03 -42.49
C GLN A 317 11.64 -31.53 -43.69
N ASN A 318 12.68 -30.79 -44.09
CA ASN A 318 13.52 -31.09 -45.26
C ASN A 318 12.72 -31.42 -46.53
N GLY A 319 11.62 -30.71 -46.75
CA GLY A 319 10.76 -30.88 -47.94
C GLY A 319 9.70 -31.98 -47.82
N ASP A 320 9.64 -32.71 -46.70
CA ASP A 320 8.58 -33.70 -46.43
C ASP A 320 7.47 -33.10 -45.53
N PRO A 321 6.27 -32.82 -46.07
CA PRO A 321 5.20 -32.19 -45.32
C PRO A 321 4.49 -33.13 -44.33
N THR A 322 4.80 -34.44 -44.33
CA THR A 322 4.18 -35.37 -43.37
C THR A 322 4.55 -34.96 -41.95
N LEU A 323 3.59 -35.00 -41.02
CA LEU A 323 3.82 -34.67 -39.62
C LEU A 323 4.10 -35.93 -38.80
N PRO A 324 4.87 -35.82 -37.69
CA PRO A 324 5.08 -36.93 -36.79
C PRO A 324 3.76 -37.38 -36.15
N GLY A 325 3.69 -38.64 -35.73
CA GLY A 325 2.48 -39.28 -35.20
C GLY A 325 2.78 -40.37 -34.17
N ASP A 326 1.73 -41.07 -33.74
CA ASP A 326 1.82 -42.22 -32.83
C ASP A 326 2.58 -41.95 -31.52
N PHE A 327 2.43 -40.74 -30.99
CA PHE A 327 3.05 -40.34 -29.73
C PHE A 327 2.44 -41.14 -28.57
N ALA A 328 3.30 -41.76 -27.77
CA ALA A 328 2.88 -42.51 -26.58
C ALA A 328 3.91 -42.41 -25.44
N ILE A 329 3.44 -42.52 -24.20
CA ILE A 329 4.27 -42.61 -23.00
C ILE A 329 3.87 -43.84 -22.18
N GLY A 330 4.83 -44.74 -21.92
CA GLY A 330 4.53 -45.99 -21.23
C GLY A 330 3.47 -46.87 -21.92
N GLY A 331 3.25 -46.67 -23.23
CA GLY A 331 2.21 -47.36 -24.02
C GLY A 331 0.88 -46.60 -24.11
N GLU A 332 0.68 -45.51 -23.37
CA GLU A 332 -0.54 -44.68 -23.45
C GLU A 332 -0.42 -43.60 -24.52
N PRO A 333 -1.42 -43.43 -25.40
CA PRO A 333 -1.37 -42.42 -26.44
C PRO A 333 -1.40 -41.00 -25.86
N CYS A 334 -0.55 -40.13 -26.40
CA CYS A 334 -0.57 -38.71 -26.07
C CYS A 334 -1.78 -38.02 -26.71
N THR A 335 -2.28 -36.97 -26.07
CA THR A 335 -3.22 -36.05 -26.73
C THR A 335 -2.46 -35.16 -27.71
N VAL A 336 -2.88 -35.08 -28.97
CA VAL A 336 -2.18 -34.30 -30.01
C VAL A 336 -3.03 -33.12 -30.48
N TRP A 337 -2.43 -31.94 -30.52
CA TRP A 337 -3.04 -30.71 -31.03
C TRP A 337 -2.21 -30.17 -32.21
N GLN A 338 -2.89 -29.83 -33.30
CA GLN A 338 -2.31 -29.12 -34.45
C GLN A 338 -2.90 -27.71 -34.44
N VAL A 339 -2.02 -26.72 -34.37
CA VAL A 339 -2.38 -25.29 -34.25
C VAL A 339 -2.09 -24.59 -35.56
#